data_AF-A0AAQ3UBY5-F1
#
_entry.id   AF-A0AAQ3UBY5-F1
#
_cell.length_a   1.000
_cell.length_b   1.000
_cell.length_c   1.000
_cell.angle_alpha   90.00
_cell.angle_beta   90.00
_cell.angle_gamma   90.00
#
_symmetry.space_group_name_H-M   'P 1'
#
loop_
_entity.id
_entity.type
_entity.pdbx_description
1 polymer ?
#
loop_
_entity_poly.entity_id
_entity_poly.type
_entity_poly.pdbx_seq_one_letter_code
_entity_poly.pdbx_strand_id
1 'polypeptide(L)'
;MSQLKKVVKKGMVTGVKDVTFEKDKLCSACQAGKQVASHHPMKTCVSTSKALQLLHMDLFGPTTYESIGGDKSETPDKFKIFAKRAQREFGLNIVKVRSDNGSNSKITRWMTGVMKKASNTNSPPPIHLSKMELLREKTRR
;
A
#
# COMPACT_ATOMS: atom_id res chain seq x y z
N MET A 1 -13.21 20.35 31.72
CA MET A 1 -14.35 20.06 32.63
C MET A 1 -15.02 21.27 33.30
N SER A 2 -14.50 22.51 33.22
CA SER A 2 -15.13 23.70 33.86
C SER A 2 -16.48 24.11 33.25
N GLN A 3 -16.67 23.90 31.96
CA GLN A 3 -17.94 24.22 31.27
C GLN A 3 -19.06 23.25 31.68
N LEU A 4 -18.76 21.96 31.83
CA LEU A 4 -19.75 20.96 32.23
C LEU A 4 -20.30 21.21 33.64
N LYS A 5 -19.45 21.62 34.59
CA LYS A 5 -19.88 22.08 35.93
C LYS A 5 -20.86 23.26 35.87
N LYS A 6 -20.64 24.22 34.96
CA LYS A 6 -21.54 25.37 34.78
C LYS A 6 -22.89 24.96 34.22
N VAL A 7 -22.90 24.05 33.24
CA VAL A 7 -24.12 23.56 32.59
C VAL A 7 -24.99 22.75 33.57
N VAL A 8 -24.37 21.86 34.37
CA VAL A 8 -25.05 21.11 35.43
C VAL A 8 -25.58 22.04 36.53
N LYS A 9 -24.78 23.01 36.99
CA LYS A 9 -25.21 24.00 38.01
C LYS A 9 -26.36 24.88 37.52
N LYS A 10 -26.45 25.16 36.22
CA LYS A 10 -27.54 25.93 35.60
C LYS A 10 -28.78 25.07 35.30
N GLY A 11 -28.79 23.79 35.65
CA GLY A 11 -29.93 22.90 35.41
C GLY A 11 -30.23 22.64 33.94
N MET A 12 -29.26 22.86 33.05
CA MET A 12 -29.45 22.75 31.59
C MET A 12 -29.38 21.30 31.08
N VAL A 13 -29.07 20.35 31.95
CA VAL A 13 -29.02 18.91 31.65
C VAL A 13 -29.90 18.17 32.64
N THR A 14 -30.89 17.45 32.13
CA THR A 14 -31.82 16.62 32.90
C THR A 14 -31.20 15.25 33.22
N GLY A 15 -31.44 14.75 34.45
CA GLY A 15 -30.99 13.42 34.88
C GLY A 15 -29.57 13.33 35.48
N VAL A 16 -28.79 14.42 35.46
CA VAL A 16 -27.44 14.47 36.06
C VAL A 16 -27.49 15.30 37.34
N LYS A 17 -27.59 14.64 38.49
CA LYS A 17 -27.58 15.29 39.83
C LYS A 17 -26.31 14.90 40.58
N ASP A 18 -25.70 15.87 41.27
CA ASP A 18 -24.56 15.69 42.19
C ASP A 18 -23.36 14.88 41.68
N VAL A 19 -22.90 15.19 40.47
CA VAL A 19 -21.70 14.56 39.91
C VAL A 19 -20.45 15.40 40.18
N THR A 20 -19.46 14.79 40.84
CA THR A 20 -18.13 15.39 41.03
C THR A 20 -17.27 15.21 39.79
N PHE A 21 -17.06 16.29 39.03
CA PHE A 21 -16.16 16.26 37.88
C PHE A 21 -14.71 16.55 38.31
N GLU A 22 -13.86 15.54 38.20
CA GLU A 22 -12.40 15.64 38.27
C GLU A 22 -11.84 16.02 36.89
N LYS A 23 -10.98 17.04 36.84
CA LYS A 23 -10.51 17.62 35.56
C LYS A 23 -9.47 16.74 34.85
N ASP A 24 -8.76 15.92 35.61
CA ASP A 24 -7.57 15.20 35.15
C ASP A 24 -7.69 13.67 35.34
N LYS A 25 -8.88 13.17 35.67
CA LYS A 25 -9.16 11.74 35.72
C LYS A 25 -9.46 11.22 34.32
N LEU A 26 -8.63 10.29 33.85
CA LEU A 26 -8.92 9.56 32.62
C LEU A 26 -10.17 8.68 32.82
N CYS A 27 -11.14 8.80 31.90
CA CYS A 27 -12.30 7.92 31.89
C CYS A 27 -11.87 6.53 31.39
N SER A 28 -12.04 5.50 32.23
CA SER A 28 -11.67 4.11 31.91
C SER A 28 -12.38 3.59 30.65
N ALA A 29 -13.67 3.90 30.48
CA ALA A 29 -14.44 3.53 29.29
C ALA A 29 -13.92 4.26 28.03
N CYS A 30 -13.58 5.54 28.13
CA CYS A 30 -12.99 6.28 27.01
C CYS A 30 -11.59 5.79 26.67
N GLN A 31 -10.77 5.42 27.66
CA GLN A 31 -9.44 4.87 27.45
C GLN A 31 -9.49 3.50 26.79
N ALA A 32 -10.41 2.63 27.21
CA ALA A 32 -10.64 1.32 26.61
C ALA A 32 -11.23 1.42 25.19
N GLY A 33 -12.13 2.37 24.95
CA GLY A 33 -12.75 2.60 23.64
C GLY A 33 -11.87 3.33 22.64
N LYS A 34 -10.81 4.01 23.10
CA LYS A 34 -9.85 4.67 22.22
C LYS A 34 -8.94 3.61 21.61
N GLN A 35 -9.21 3.20 20.38
CA GLN A 35 -8.25 2.43 19.59
C GLN A 35 -6.97 3.25 19.45
N VAL A 36 -5.92 2.81 20.13
CA VAL A 36 -4.58 3.36 19.95
C VAL A 36 -3.97 2.58 18.80
N ALA A 37 -3.77 3.24 17.66
CA ALA A 37 -2.97 2.67 16.58
C ALA A 37 -1.58 2.39 17.15
N SER A 38 -1.22 1.11 17.30
CA SER A 38 0.14 0.71 17.61
C SER A 38 1.05 1.33 16.56
N HIS A 39 2.12 1.98 16.98
CA HIS A 39 3.06 2.56 16.03
C HIS A 39 3.63 1.45 15.17
N HIS A 40 3.34 1.46 13.87
CA HIS A 40 3.97 0.53 12.95
C HIS A 40 5.46 0.91 12.89
N PRO A 41 6.39 -0.03 13.11
CA PRO A 41 7.81 0.28 13.04
C PRO A 41 8.13 0.87 11.67
N MET A 42 8.67 2.09 11.66
CA MET A 42 9.12 2.72 10.44
C MET A 42 10.20 1.86 9.80
N LYS A 43 10.04 1.54 8.52
CA LYS A 43 11.13 0.95 7.73
C LYS A 43 12.12 2.07 7.40
N THR A 44 13.22 2.12 8.12
CA THR A 44 14.30 3.10 7.94
C THR A 44 15.19 2.79 6.74
N CYS A 45 15.10 1.61 6.15
CA CYS A 45 15.86 1.23 4.96
C CYS A 45 14.95 1.11 3.72
N VAL A 46 15.34 1.80 2.64
CA VAL A 46 14.85 1.49 1.30
C VAL A 46 15.42 0.12 0.91
N SER A 47 14.57 -0.86 0.63
CA SER A 47 15.01 -2.23 0.30
C SER A 47 15.56 -2.37 -1.13
N THR A 48 15.60 -1.28 -1.89
CA THR A 48 16.03 -1.24 -3.29
C THR A 48 17.01 -0.10 -3.55
N SER A 49 18.09 -0.42 -4.28
CA SER A 49 19.11 0.53 -4.74
C SER A 49 18.99 0.87 -6.23
N LYS A 50 18.23 0.06 -7.00
CA LYS A 50 18.08 0.20 -8.45
C LYS A 50 16.63 -0.03 -8.86
N ALA A 51 16.22 0.59 -9.99
CA ALA A 51 14.93 0.33 -10.59
C ALA A 51 14.77 -1.17 -10.92
N LEU A 52 13.54 -1.68 -10.81
CA LEU A 52 13.17 -3.08 -11.05
C LEU A 52 13.82 -4.13 -10.11
N GLN A 53 14.59 -3.72 -9.09
CA GLN A 53 15.10 -4.66 -8.08
C GLN A 53 13.99 -5.28 -7.22
N LEU A 54 12.93 -4.51 -6.95
CA LEU A 54 11.70 -5.01 -6.35
C LEU A 54 10.51 -4.37 -7.05
N LEU A 55 9.68 -5.20 -7.67
CA LEU A 55 8.39 -4.78 -8.20
C LEU A 55 7.31 -5.16 -7.20
N HIS A 56 6.69 -4.15 -6.60
CA HIS A 56 5.53 -4.38 -5.75
C HIS A 56 4.25 -4.37 -6.60
N MET A 57 3.41 -5.37 -6.40
CA MET A 57 2.15 -5.52 -7.10
C MET A 57 1.04 -5.80 -6.11
N ASP A 58 -0.02 -5.02 -6.19
CA ASP A 58 -1.24 -5.28 -5.44
C ASP A 58 -2.34 -5.73 -6.39
N LEU A 59 -3.16 -6.68 -5.93
CA LEU A 59 -4.29 -7.19 -6.69
C LEU A 59 -5.56 -6.93 -5.91
N PHE A 60 -6.48 -6.18 -6.52
CA PHE A 60 -7.75 -5.89 -5.86
C PHE A 60 -8.62 -7.16 -5.78
N GLY A 61 -9.16 -7.41 -4.58
CA GLY A 61 -9.97 -8.59 -4.23
C GLY A 61 -11.17 -8.82 -5.16
N PRO A 62 -11.81 -10.00 -5.15
CA PRO A 62 -12.80 -10.44 -6.14
C PRO A 62 -13.82 -9.35 -6.48
N THR A 63 -13.96 -9.05 -7.77
CA THR A 63 -14.90 -8.03 -8.26
C THR A 63 -15.99 -8.80 -8.98
N THR A 64 -17.23 -8.44 -8.69
CA THR A 64 -18.41 -8.99 -9.38
C THR A 64 -18.64 -8.36 -10.75
N TYR A 65 -17.90 -7.30 -11.06
CA TYR A 65 -18.01 -6.50 -12.27
C TYR A 65 -16.68 -6.53 -13.03
N GLU A 66 -16.78 -6.58 -14.35
CA GLU A 66 -15.65 -6.34 -15.24
C GLU A 66 -15.22 -4.87 -15.13
N SER A 67 -13.90 -4.66 -15.08
CA SER A 67 -13.37 -3.30 -15.11
C SER A 67 -13.32 -2.78 -16.55
N ILE A 68 -13.19 -1.47 -16.75
CA ILE A 68 -12.84 -0.89 -18.07
C ILE A 68 -11.56 -1.54 -18.62
N GLY A 69 -10.66 -1.94 -17.73
CA GLY A 69 -9.46 -2.70 -18.03
C GLY A 69 -9.68 -4.19 -18.24
N GLY A 70 -10.90 -4.66 -18.53
CA GLY A 70 -11.24 -6.06 -18.80
C GLY A 70 -11.41 -6.95 -17.57
N ASP A 71 -11.56 -8.25 -17.83
CA ASP A 71 -11.73 -9.28 -16.81
C ASP A 71 -10.44 -9.57 -16.04
N LYS A 72 -10.60 -10.01 -14.80
CA LYS A 72 -9.48 -10.31 -13.89
C LYS A 72 -8.60 -11.46 -14.36
N SER A 73 -9.16 -12.41 -15.11
CA SER A 73 -8.40 -13.52 -15.69
C SER A 73 -7.32 -13.06 -16.66
N GLU A 74 -7.43 -11.85 -17.22
CA GLU A 74 -6.45 -11.25 -18.14
C GLU A 74 -5.28 -10.56 -17.41
N THR A 75 -5.40 -10.31 -16.11
CA THR A 75 -4.36 -9.64 -15.31
C THR A 75 -2.98 -10.27 -15.48
N PRO A 76 -2.87 -11.61 -15.51
CA PRO A 76 -1.67 -12.30 -15.93
C PRO A 76 -0.94 -11.77 -17.17
N ASP A 77 -1.68 -11.63 -18.27
CA ASP A 77 -1.06 -11.32 -19.56
C ASP A 77 -0.74 -9.83 -19.67
N LYS A 78 -1.59 -8.97 -19.09
CA LYS A 78 -1.31 -7.54 -18.95
C LYS A 78 -0.04 -7.29 -18.15
N PHE A 79 0.16 -8.07 -17.08
CA PHE A 79 1.40 -8.00 -16.32
C PHE A 79 2.62 -8.41 -17.13
N LYS A 80 2.56 -9.50 -17.93
CA LYS A 80 3.68 -9.91 -18.77
C LYS A 80 4.07 -8.82 -19.77
N ILE A 81 3.08 -8.16 -20.38
CA ILE A 81 3.30 -7.05 -21.31
C ILE A 81 3.99 -5.88 -20.59
N PHE A 82 3.46 -5.49 -19.43
CA PHE A 82 4.06 -4.46 -18.58
C PHE A 82 5.50 -4.80 -18.20
N ALA A 83 5.75 -6.00 -17.67
CA ALA A 83 7.07 -6.44 -17.21
C ALA A 83 8.10 -6.39 -18.36
N LYS A 84 7.75 -6.93 -19.53
CA LYS A 84 8.62 -6.86 -20.71
C LYS A 84 8.91 -5.43 -21.15
N ARG A 85 7.89 -4.57 -21.15
CA ARG A 85 8.05 -3.16 -21.52
C ARG A 85 8.95 -2.42 -20.53
N ALA A 86 8.71 -2.58 -19.23
CA ALA A 86 9.53 -1.99 -18.18
C ALA A 86 10.99 -2.46 -18.27
N GLN A 87 11.22 -3.77 -18.44
CA GLN A 87 12.58 -4.30 -18.57
C GLN A 87 13.32 -3.74 -19.79
N ARG A 88 12.62 -3.57 -20.92
CA ARG A 88 13.20 -2.96 -22.13
C ARG A 88 13.49 -1.48 -21.93
N GLU A 89 12.54 -0.75 -21.33
CA GLU A 89 12.64 0.69 -21.14
C GLU A 89 13.76 1.07 -20.19
N PHE A 90 13.93 0.32 -19.10
CA PHE A 90 14.99 0.55 -18.12
C PHE A 90 16.29 -0.19 -18.45
N GLY A 91 16.30 -1.11 -19.42
CA GLY A 91 17.45 -1.97 -19.71
C GLY A 91 17.86 -2.85 -18.51
N LEU A 92 16.93 -3.12 -17.59
CA LEU A 92 17.17 -3.85 -16.33
C LEU A 92 16.16 -4.99 -16.22
N ASN A 93 16.57 -6.10 -15.58
CA ASN A 93 15.67 -7.21 -15.31
C ASN A 93 14.93 -7.01 -13.98
N ILE A 94 13.68 -7.47 -13.91
CA ILE A 94 12.94 -7.51 -12.65
C ILE A 94 13.53 -8.62 -11.79
N VAL A 95 14.10 -8.25 -10.64
CA VAL A 95 14.80 -9.21 -9.76
C VAL A 95 13.82 -9.96 -8.86
N LYS A 96 12.86 -9.24 -8.28
CA LYS A 96 11.86 -9.81 -7.37
C LYS A 96 10.52 -9.12 -7.54
N VAL A 97 9.44 -9.89 -7.55
CA VAL A 97 8.08 -9.38 -7.42
C VAL A 97 7.61 -9.69 -6.00
N ARG A 98 7.03 -8.68 -5.35
CA ARG A 98 6.33 -8.83 -4.08
C ARG A 98 4.86 -8.55 -4.32
N SER A 99 4.02 -9.52 -3.97
CA SER A 99 2.59 -9.32 -3.83
C SER A 99 2.21 -9.38 -2.36
N ASP A 100 1.22 -8.61 -1.96
CA ASP A 100 0.66 -8.72 -0.61
C ASP A 100 -0.19 -9.99 -0.48
N ASN A 101 -0.37 -10.43 0.76
CA ASN A 101 -1.05 -11.69 1.09
C ASN A 101 -2.57 -11.59 0.88
N GLY A 102 -3.01 -11.32 -0.34
CA GLY A 102 -4.38 -11.56 -0.74
C GLY A 102 -4.71 -13.05 -0.59
N SER A 103 -5.92 -13.38 -0.16
CA SER A 103 -6.42 -14.76 0.05
C SER A 103 -6.48 -15.62 -1.23
N ASN A 104 -5.99 -15.11 -2.36
CA ASN A 104 -6.16 -15.70 -3.68
C ASN A 104 -4.91 -16.50 -4.11
N SER A 105 -4.78 -17.70 -3.54
CA SER A 105 -3.66 -18.64 -3.74
C SER A 105 -3.30 -18.95 -5.20
N LYS A 106 -4.26 -18.79 -6.12
CA LYS A 106 -4.07 -19.00 -7.57
C LYS A 106 -3.16 -17.93 -8.19
N ILE A 107 -3.30 -16.66 -7.82
CA ILE A 107 -2.45 -15.56 -8.31
C ILE A 107 -1.03 -15.69 -7.75
N THR A 108 -0.87 -16.00 -6.47
CA THR A 108 0.45 -16.19 -5.85
C THR A 108 1.23 -17.31 -6.53
N ARG A 109 0.56 -18.43 -6.84
CA ARG A 109 1.15 -19.55 -7.59
C ARG A 109 1.54 -19.13 -9.02
N TRP A 110 0.67 -18.39 -9.70
CA TRP A 110 0.92 -17.88 -11.04
C TRP A 110 2.11 -16.91 -11.09
N MET A 111 2.19 -15.93 -10.16
CA MET A 111 3.29 -14.98 -10.05
C MET A 111 4.64 -15.69 -9.86
N THR A 112 4.67 -16.70 -8.99
CA THR A 112 5.87 -17.51 -8.74
C THR A 112 6.32 -18.27 -10.00
N GLY A 113 5.38 -18.71 -10.85
CA GLY A 113 5.66 -19.39 -12.12
C GLY A 113 6.15 -18.46 -13.24
N VAL A 114 5.64 -17.22 -13.32
CA VAL A 114 5.99 -16.26 -14.39
C VAL A 114 7.39 -15.68 -14.21
N MET A 115 7.81 -15.39 -12.98
CA MET A 115 9.17 -14.89 -12.74
C MET A 115 10.25 -15.90 -13.13
N LYS A 116 10.01 -17.20 -12.91
CA LYS A 116 10.95 -18.27 -13.30
C LYS A 116 11.16 -18.38 -14.81
N LYS A 117 10.21 -17.91 -15.64
CA LYS A 117 10.30 -17.95 -17.11
C LYS A 117 10.89 -16.66 -17.70
N ALA A 118 10.69 -15.50 -17.07
CA ALA A 118 11.17 -14.21 -17.59
C ALA A 118 12.70 -14.04 -17.51
N SER A 119 13.39 -14.83 -16.68
CA SER A 119 14.85 -14.83 -16.53
C SER A 119 15.62 -15.56 -17.64
N ASN A 120 14.94 -16.23 -18.59
CA ASN A 120 15.58 -17.10 -19.58
C ASN A 120 15.64 -16.53 -21.01
N THR A 121 15.55 -15.20 -21.20
CA THR A 121 15.77 -14.58 -22.51
C THR A 121 16.94 -13.59 -22.45
N ASN A 122 18.14 -14.08 -22.76
CA ASN A 122 19.29 -13.27 -23.22
C ASN A 122 18.85 -12.58 -24.54
N SER A 123 19.11 -11.32 -24.89
CA SER A 123 20.03 -10.24 -24.48
C SER A 123 19.46 -8.91 -25.05
N PRO A 124 19.72 -7.72 -24.50
CA PRO A 124 19.21 -6.48 -25.08
C PRO A 124 20.14 -5.92 -26.18
N PRO A 125 19.61 -5.37 -27.30
CA PRO A 125 20.39 -4.55 -28.24
C PRO A 125 20.69 -3.17 -27.63
N PRO A 126 21.69 -2.43 -28.14
CA PRO A 126 22.13 -1.19 -27.51
C PRO A 126 21.10 -0.08 -27.72
N ILE A 127 20.75 0.66 -26.65
CA ILE A 127 19.83 1.80 -26.71
C ILE A 127 20.62 3.09 -26.43
N HIS A 128 20.42 4.05 -27.33
CA HIS A 128 21.06 5.37 -27.38
C HIS A 128 20.78 6.19 -26.10
N LEU A 129 21.85 6.66 -25.45
CA LEU A 129 21.91 7.22 -24.09
C LEU A 129 21.03 8.48 -23.83
N SER A 130 20.55 9.15 -24.88
CA SER A 130 19.90 10.48 -24.77
C SER A 130 18.50 10.50 -24.14
N LYS A 131 17.82 9.35 -23.99
CA LYS A 131 16.48 9.31 -23.36
C LYS A 131 16.51 9.07 -21.84
N MET A 132 17.65 8.66 -21.28
CA MET A 132 17.78 8.31 -19.86
C MET A 132 17.88 9.54 -18.94
N GLU A 133 18.44 10.65 -19.43
CA GLU A 133 18.50 11.91 -18.65
C GLU A 133 17.12 12.51 -18.38
N LEU A 134 16.22 12.44 -19.37
CA LEU A 134 14.88 13.03 -19.25
C LEU A 134 13.98 12.33 -18.22
N LEU A 135 14.20 11.03 -17.96
CA LEU A 135 13.47 10.25 -16.95
C LEU A 135 14.05 10.41 -15.54
N ARG A 136 15.37 10.61 -15.41
CA ARG A 136 16.01 10.95 -14.12
C ARG A 136 15.54 12.29 -13.57
N GLU A 137 15.25 13.25 -14.45
CA GLU A 137 14.72 14.57 -14.05
C GLU A 137 13.27 14.50 -13.56
N LYS A 138 12.45 13.60 -14.13
CA LYS A 138 11.02 13.49 -13.79
C LYS A 138 10.74 12.71 -12.50
N THR A 139 11.67 11.87 -12.05
CA THR A 139 11.50 11.02 -10.85
C THR A 139 12.07 11.66 -9.57
N ARG A 140 12.49 12.93 -9.64
CA ARG A 140 13.12 13.68 -8.53
C ARG A 140 12.17 14.72 -7.89
N ARG A 141 10.85 14.60 -8.11
CA ARG A 141 9.81 15.39 -7.43
C ARG A 141 8.95 14.51 -6.57
#